data_AF-A0A158PGR8-F1
#
_entry.id   AF-A0A158PGR8-F1
#
_cell.length_a   1.000
_cell.length_b   1.000
_cell.length_c   1.000
_cell.angle_alpha   90.00
_cell.angle_beta   90.00
_cell.angle_gamma   90.00
#
_symmetry.space_group_name_H-M   'P 1'
#
loop_
_entity.id
_entity.type
_entity.pdbx_description
1 polymer ?
#
loop_
_entity_poly.entity_id
_entity_poly.type
_entity_poly.pdbx_seq_one_letter_code
_entity_poly.pdbx_strand_id
1 'polypeptide(L)'
;MKTQAAGAAAKKDHFGELVSADKRTLWKPALVELADKTEKCWKNPAAYRTVRLRISMLSVNERMETMEDKLLLASRGGAGKRCEAMEKYEKLGKIGEGSYGVVYKCRNRDNGQIVAIKKFVETEDDPQIKKIALREIRMLKQLKHPNLVTLLEVFKRNRKLHLVFEHCDRTVLHDLEKNPNGVPDEMTKKITWQLLEALRFCHSHKCIHRDVKPENILLTKNDVVKLADFGFARIISEI
;
A
#
# COMPACT_ATOMS: atom_id res chain seq x y z
N MET A 1 -22.66 62.26 -21.21
CA MET A 1 -23.58 61.53 -20.30
C MET A 1 -23.83 60.18 -20.97
N LYS A 2 -23.23 59.08 -20.49
CA LYS A 2 -23.82 58.10 -19.54
C LYS A 2 -25.19 57.60 -20.06
N THR A 3 -25.49 56.32 -20.31
CA THR A 3 -24.99 55.06 -19.73
C THR A 3 -25.56 53.84 -20.49
N GLN A 4 -24.73 52.79 -20.58
CA GLN A 4 -25.01 51.35 -20.44
C GLN A 4 -25.86 50.56 -21.47
N ALA A 5 -25.14 49.68 -22.16
CA ALA A 5 -25.59 48.37 -22.59
C ALA A 5 -25.19 47.29 -21.56
N ALA A 6 -25.84 46.12 -21.69
CA ALA A 6 -25.50 44.78 -21.16
C ALA A 6 -26.23 44.31 -19.89
N GLY A 7 -26.82 43.11 -19.99
CA GLY A 7 -27.42 42.40 -18.87
C GLY A 7 -28.17 41.10 -19.22
N ALA A 8 -27.70 40.31 -20.19
CA ALA A 8 -28.14 38.91 -20.31
C ALA A 8 -27.19 38.04 -19.47
N ALA A 9 -27.67 37.58 -18.30
CA ALA A 9 -26.92 36.75 -17.38
C ALA A 9 -26.71 35.34 -17.95
N ALA A 10 -25.56 35.10 -18.56
CA ALA A 10 -25.06 33.76 -18.80
C ALA A 10 -24.67 33.13 -17.45
N LYS A 11 -25.31 31.99 -17.11
CA LYS A 11 -24.85 31.12 -16.02
C LYS A 11 -23.43 30.66 -16.37
N LYS A 12 -22.43 31.17 -15.63
CA LYS A 12 -21.07 30.65 -15.68
C LYS A 12 -21.06 29.28 -15.02
N ASP A 13 -20.74 28.26 -15.80
CA ASP A 13 -20.43 26.92 -15.33
C ASP A 13 -19.29 26.97 -14.29
N HIS A 14 -19.59 26.56 -13.05
CA HIS A 14 -18.63 26.45 -11.95
C HIS A 14 -17.73 25.20 -12.05
N PHE A 15 -17.53 24.66 -13.25
CA PHE A 15 -16.69 23.48 -13.50
C PHE A 15 -15.32 23.80 -14.09
N GLY A 16 -14.94 25.08 -14.17
CA GLY A 16 -13.73 25.55 -14.87
C GLY A 16 -12.51 25.88 -14.00
N GLU A 17 -12.60 25.90 -12.67
CA GLU A 17 -11.46 26.24 -11.79
C GLU A 17 -11.15 25.11 -10.80
N LEU A 18 -10.67 23.98 -11.32
CA LEU A 18 -10.14 22.87 -10.53
C LEU A 18 -8.89 22.28 -11.21
N VAL A 19 -7.94 23.16 -11.53
CA VAL A 19 -6.59 22.76 -11.97
C VAL A 19 -5.57 23.51 -11.13
N SER A 20 -5.28 23.02 -9.92
CA SER A 20 -4.10 23.46 -9.12
C SER A 20 -3.84 22.67 -7.82
N ALA A 21 -4.80 21.93 -7.25
CA ALA A 21 -4.60 21.31 -5.93
C ALA A 21 -4.04 19.86 -5.97
N ASP A 22 -3.04 19.59 -5.13
CA ASP A 22 -2.39 18.29 -4.91
C ASP A 22 -3.42 17.16 -4.66
N LYS A 23 -3.46 16.17 -5.57
CA LYS A 23 -4.41 15.04 -5.53
C LYS A 23 -4.18 14.08 -4.34
N ARG A 24 -3.13 14.28 -3.52
CA ARG A 24 -2.78 13.42 -2.38
C ARG A 24 -3.56 13.70 -1.09
N THR A 25 -4.30 14.81 -1.01
CA THR A 25 -4.97 15.26 0.24
C THR A 25 -6.49 15.20 0.22
N LEU A 26 -7.13 15.02 -0.94
CA LEU A 26 -8.59 15.06 -1.11
C LEU A 26 -9.34 13.77 -0.73
N TRP A 27 -8.63 12.63 -0.61
CA TRP A 27 -9.26 11.33 -0.40
C TRP A 27 -9.63 11.04 1.07
N LYS A 28 -9.03 11.74 2.04
CA LYS A 28 -9.31 11.55 3.47
C LYS A 28 -10.72 12.03 3.87
N PRO A 29 -11.17 13.25 3.52
CA PRO A 29 -12.54 13.68 3.79
C PRO A 29 -13.57 12.83 3.02
N ALA A 30 -13.26 12.46 1.78
CA ALA A 30 -14.13 11.63 0.95
C ALA A 30 -14.32 10.23 1.54
N LEU A 31 -13.30 9.61 2.14
CA LEU A 31 -13.42 8.32 2.82
C LEU A 31 -14.20 8.40 4.14
N VAL A 32 -14.04 9.49 4.90
CA VAL A 32 -14.81 9.74 6.12
C VAL A 32 -16.28 9.96 5.75
N GLU A 33 -16.56 10.79 4.76
CA GLU A 33 -17.91 11.03 4.25
C GLU A 33 -18.54 9.76 3.65
N LEU A 34 -17.76 8.90 2.99
CA LEU A 34 -18.23 7.63 2.44
C LEU A 34 -18.50 6.60 3.57
N ALA A 35 -17.66 6.56 4.60
CA ALA A 35 -17.89 5.75 5.80
C ALA A 35 -19.16 6.20 6.53
N ASP A 36 -19.35 7.52 6.69
CA ASP A 36 -20.54 8.12 7.30
C ASP A 36 -21.79 7.88 6.43
N LYS A 37 -21.69 7.93 5.08
CA LYS A 37 -22.81 7.57 4.18
C LYS A 37 -23.20 6.09 4.23
N THR A 38 -22.32 5.22 4.72
CA THR A 38 -22.63 3.79 4.92
C THR A 38 -23.26 3.48 6.28
N GLU A 39 -23.46 4.47 7.16
CA GLU A 39 -24.04 4.32 8.51
C GLU A 39 -25.36 3.52 8.53
N LYS A 40 -26.20 3.67 7.49
CA LYS A 40 -27.48 2.92 7.35
C LYS A 40 -27.31 1.40 7.17
N CYS A 41 -26.10 0.91 6.89
CA CYS A 41 -25.79 -0.52 6.72
C CYS A 41 -25.22 -1.18 7.99
N TRP A 42 -24.85 -0.41 9.03
CA TRP A 42 -24.19 -0.94 10.22
C TRP A 42 -25.20 -1.20 11.35
N LYS A 43 -25.57 -2.46 11.57
CA LYS A 43 -26.54 -2.85 12.60
C LYS A 43 -26.03 -2.76 14.06
N ASN A 44 -24.80 -2.31 14.35
CA ASN A 44 -24.26 -2.31 15.72
C ASN A 44 -23.38 -1.07 16.08
N PRO A 45 -23.91 -0.10 16.86
CA PRO A 45 -23.20 1.12 17.31
C PRO A 45 -22.05 0.92 18.30
N ALA A 46 -21.92 -0.26 18.93
CA ALA A 46 -20.90 -0.50 19.97
C ALA A 46 -19.48 -0.63 19.39
N ALA A 47 -19.35 -1.19 18.19
CA ALA A 47 -18.06 -1.36 17.51
C ALA A 47 -17.36 -0.01 17.21
N TYR A 48 -18.15 1.04 16.95
CA TYR A 48 -17.67 2.40 16.67
C TYR A 48 -17.06 3.09 17.91
N ARG A 49 -17.68 2.94 19.10
CA ARG A 49 -17.21 3.60 20.34
C ARG A 49 -15.93 2.96 20.89
N THR A 50 -15.74 1.65 20.73
CA THR A 50 -14.55 0.92 21.20
C THR A 50 -13.28 1.33 20.45
N VAL A 51 -13.39 1.63 19.15
CA VAL A 51 -12.25 2.11 18.33
C VAL A 51 -11.82 3.51 18.76
N ARG A 52 -12.78 4.38 19.12
CA ARG A 52 -12.53 5.77 19.52
C ARG A 52 -11.91 5.91 20.92
N LEU A 53 -12.29 5.05 21.88
CA LEU A 53 -11.87 5.14 23.29
C LEU A 53 -10.51 4.48 23.62
N ARG A 54 -10.00 3.57 22.79
CA ARG A 54 -8.71 2.89 23.04
C ARG A 54 -7.47 3.68 22.60
N ILE A 55 -7.66 4.83 21.96
CA ILE A 55 -6.60 5.71 21.46
C ILE A 55 -5.88 6.47 22.61
N SER A 56 -6.48 6.56 23.81
CA SER A 56 -6.02 7.46 24.87
C SER A 56 -5.30 6.82 26.06
N MET A 57 -5.07 5.50 26.08
CA MET A 57 -4.54 4.83 27.28
C MET A 57 -3.40 3.85 27.00
N LEU A 58 -2.22 4.27 27.49
CA LEU A 58 -1.22 3.48 28.22
C LEU A 58 -0.12 2.71 27.44
N SER A 59 1.11 3.15 27.71
CA SER A 59 2.19 2.46 28.43
C SER A 59 2.75 1.11 27.93
N VAL A 60 4.00 1.19 27.46
CA VAL A 60 5.25 0.41 27.75
C VAL A 60 5.17 -1.13 27.90
N ASN A 61 5.90 -1.92 27.07
CA ASN A 61 7.23 -2.50 27.39
C ASN A 61 7.84 -3.42 26.28
N GLU A 62 9.15 -3.70 26.40
CA GLU A 62 10.18 -4.11 25.40
C GLU A 62 10.26 -5.59 24.95
N ARG A 63 10.75 -5.80 23.69
CA ARG A 63 11.77 -6.81 23.25
C ARG A 63 11.88 -6.87 21.71
N MET A 64 12.93 -6.28 21.10
CA MET A 64 13.00 -6.07 19.63
C MET A 64 14.30 -6.47 18.89
N GLU A 65 15.31 -7.02 19.55
CA GLU A 65 16.65 -7.16 18.91
C GLU A 65 16.90 -8.52 18.22
N THR A 66 16.14 -9.57 18.50
CA THR A 66 16.53 -10.95 18.11
C THR A 66 16.22 -11.36 16.66
N MET A 67 15.47 -10.56 15.91
CA MET A 67 15.01 -10.93 14.56
C MET A 67 15.90 -10.39 13.43
N GLU A 68 16.67 -9.34 13.71
CA GLU A 68 17.60 -8.73 12.76
C GLU A 68 18.80 -9.66 12.51
N ASP A 69 19.32 -10.28 13.58
CA ASP A 69 20.46 -11.19 13.51
C ASP A 69 20.20 -12.47 12.72
N LYS A 70 18.99 -13.04 12.78
CA LYS A 70 18.69 -14.29 12.05
C LYS A 70 18.63 -14.11 10.53
N LEU A 71 18.16 -12.96 10.04
CA LEU A 71 18.19 -12.64 8.61
C LEU A 71 19.61 -12.32 8.12
N LEU A 72 20.42 -11.69 8.98
CA LEU A 72 21.83 -11.37 8.71
C LEU A 72 22.73 -12.61 8.76
N LEU A 73 22.54 -13.53 9.71
CA LEU A 73 23.31 -14.77 9.83
C LEU A 73 23.04 -15.75 8.69
N ALA A 74 21.79 -15.87 8.23
CA ALA A 74 21.46 -16.70 7.07
C ALA A 74 22.17 -16.23 5.77
N SER A 75 22.71 -15.01 5.75
CA SER A 75 23.49 -14.45 4.63
C SER A 75 25.01 -14.60 4.77
N ARG A 76 25.53 -15.17 5.87
CA ARG A 76 26.98 -15.33 6.13
C ARG A 76 27.54 -16.74 5.87
N GLY A 77 26.75 -17.66 5.31
CA GLY A 77 27.21 -19.01 4.98
C GLY A 77 27.77 -19.15 3.56
N GLY A 78 29.11 -19.20 3.43
CA GLY A 78 29.82 -19.94 2.38
C GLY A 78 30.16 -19.21 1.07
N ALA A 79 31.45 -18.90 0.89
CA ALA A 79 32.03 -18.74 -0.44
C ALA A 79 31.86 -20.06 -1.22
N GLY A 80 31.07 -20.06 -2.30
CA GLY A 80 30.99 -21.22 -3.21
C GLY A 80 29.63 -21.60 -3.79
N LYS A 81 28.50 -20.99 -3.39
CA LYS A 81 27.23 -21.17 -4.11
C LYS A 81 26.89 -19.90 -4.89
N ARG A 82 26.93 -19.97 -6.22
CA ARG A 82 26.23 -19.00 -7.09
C ARG A 82 24.78 -18.94 -6.57
N CYS A 83 24.28 -17.75 -6.23
CA CYS A 83 22.90 -17.58 -5.77
C CYS A 83 21.91 -18.14 -6.82
N GLU A 84 21.37 -19.35 -6.61
CA GLU A 84 20.36 -20.02 -7.45
C GLU A 84 19.14 -19.13 -7.73
N ALA A 85 18.85 -18.17 -6.85
CA ALA A 85 17.78 -17.19 -7.04
C ALA A 85 17.91 -16.34 -8.32
N MET A 86 19.11 -16.23 -8.92
CA MET A 86 19.31 -15.51 -10.19
C MET A 86 18.63 -16.16 -11.38
N GLU A 87 18.56 -17.49 -11.40
CA GLU A 87 17.96 -18.23 -12.51
C GLU A 87 16.46 -18.36 -12.31
N LYS A 88 16.02 -18.45 -11.04
CA LYS A 88 14.60 -18.64 -10.69
C LYS A 88 13.67 -17.57 -11.27
N TYR A 89 14.06 -16.30 -11.35
CA TYR A 89 13.17 -15.23 -11.80
C TYR A 89 13.62 -14.56 -13.10
N GLU A 90 12.87 -14.79 -14.17
CA GLU A 90 12.98 -14.09 -15.44
C GLU A 90 12.33 -12.69 -15.35
N LYS A 91 13.10 -11.63 -15.60
CA LYS A 91 12.57 -10.26 -15.61
C LYS A 91 11.81 -9.98 -16.91
N LEU A 92 10.53 -9.63 -16.80
CA LEU A 92 9.66 -9.32 -17.94
C LEU A 92 9.58 -7.82 -18.23
N GLY A 93 9.61 -6.97 -17.20
CA GLY A 93 9.50 -5.52 -17.38
C GLY A 93 9.48 -4.74 -16.08
N LYS A 94 9.67 -3.41 -16.16
CA LYS A 94 9.49 -2.49 -15.03
C LYS A 94 8.02 -2.12 -14.93
N ILE A 95 7.45 -2.22 -13.72
CA ILE A 95 6.03 -1.90 -13.45
C ILE A 95 5.84 -0.78 -12.43
N GLY A 96 6.91 -0.36 -11.75
CA GLY A 96 6.86 0.76 -10.83
C GLY A 96 8.24 1.26 -10.45
N GLU A 97 8.29 2.52 -10.03
CA GLU A 97 9.45 3.19 -9.46
C GLU A 97 8.96 4.10 -8.35
N GLY A 98 9.64 4.06 -7.21
CA GLY A 98 9.37 4.94 -6.10
C GLY A 98 10.66 5.34 -5.41
N SER A 99 10.53 6.13 -4.34
CA SER A 99 11.65 6.71 -3.60
C SER A 99 12.65 5.69 -3.07
N TYR A 100 12.23 4.44 -2.85
CA TYR A 100 13.04 3.40 -2.20
C TYR A 100 13.53 2.32 -3.16
N GLY A 101 13.10 2.36 -4.41
CA GLY A 101 13.56 1.42 -5.43
C GLY A 101 12.60 1.17 -6.57
N VAL A 102 12.85 0.07 -7.27
CA VAL A 102 12.21 -0.25 -8.54
C VAL A 102 11.47 -1.58 -8.42
N VAL A 103 10.25 -1.63 -8.96
CA VAL A 103 9.43 -2.84 -9.00
C VAL A 103 9.44 -3.42 -10.41
N TYR A 104 9.77 -4.69 -10.53
CA TYR A 104 9.78 -5.43 -11.78
C TYR A 104 8.72 -6.53 -11.78
N LYS A 105 8.05 -6.69 -12.91
CA LYS A 105 7.28 -7.90 -13.21
C LYS A 105 8.25 -8.98 -13.64
N CYS A 106 8.16 -10.14 -12.99
CA CYS A 106 9.02 -11.28 -13.29
C CYS A 106 8.17 -12.56 -13.43
N ARG A 107 8.74 -13.56 -14.10
CA ARG A 107 8.21 -14.92 -14.19
C ARG A 107 9.13 -15.84 -13.40
N ASN A 108 8.59 -16.59 -12.46
CA ASN A 108 9.28 -17.71 -11.84
C ASN A 108 9.45 -18.82 -12.89
N ARG A 109 10.70 -19.22 -13.18
CA ARG A 109 11.04 -20.22 -14.19
C ARG A 109 10.63 -21.64 -13.80
N ASP A 110 10.56 -21.92 -12.50
CA ASP A 110 10.29 -23.28 -12.01
C ASP A 110 8.83 -23.67 -12.22
N ASN A 111 7.90 -22.71 -12.07
CA ASN A 111 6.46 -22.97 -12.10
C ASN A 111 5.68 -22.02 -13.03
N GLY A 112 6.35 -21.12 -13.76
CA GLY A 112 5.72 -20.15 -14.65
C GLY A 112 4.97 -19.00 -13.96
N GLN A 113 4.96 -18.96 -12.62
CA GLN A 113 4.18 -17.98 -11.85
C GLN A 113 4.67 -16.55 -12.09
N ILE A 114 3.74 -15.64 -12.35
CA ILE A 114 4.04 -14.21 -12.46
C ILE A 114 4.09 -13.58 -11.06
N VAL A 115 5.16 -12.84 -10.78
CA VAL A 115 5.44 -12.19 -9.50
C VAL A 115 5.87 -10.73 -9.69
N ALA A 116 5.77 -9.94 -8.62
CA ALA A 116 6.33 -8.59 -8.56
C ALA A 116 7.57 -8.59 -7.65
N ILE A 117 8.72 -8.14 -8.15
CA ILE A 117 9.96 -8.06 -7.37
C ILE A 117 10.31 -6.59 -7.11
N LYS A 118 10.22 -6.17 -5.84
CA LYS A 118 10.69 -4.85 -5.38
C LYS A 118 12.18 -4.94 -5.05
N LYS A 119 12.99 -4.28 -5.87
CA LYS A 119 14.44 -4.13 -5.68
C LYS A 119 14.71 -2.79 -5.00
N PHE A 120 15.29 -2.83 -3.81
CA PHE A 120 15.73 -1.63 -3.13
C PHE A 120 17.12 -1.22 -3.63
N VAL A 121 17.35 0.08 -3.88
CA VAL A 121 18.55 0.54 -4.61
C VAL A 121 19.75 0.80 -3.67
N GLU A 122 19.52 1.18 -2.41
CA GLU A 122 20.56 1.73 -1.50
C GLU A 122 20.53 1.11 -0.09
N THR A 123 20.16 -0.17 0.03
CA THR A 123 19.94 -0.80 1.35
C THR A 123 21.17 -0.98 2.24
N GLU A 124 22.38 -0.90 1.69
CA GLU A 124 23.61 -0.95 2.51
C GLU A 124 24.15 0.43 2.83
N ASP A 125 23.93 1.40 1.95
CA ASP A 125 24.50 2.75 2.06
C ASP A 125 23.59 3.70 2.84
N ASP A 126 22.27 3.42 2.86
CA ASP A 126 21.28 4.20 3.61
C ASP A 126 20.60 3.35 4.72
N PRO A 127 20.96 3.60 6.01
CA PRO A 127 20.33 2.94 7.16
C PRO A 127 18.81 3.13 7.24
N GLN A 128 18.27 4.26 6.75
CA GLN A 128 16.84 4.53 6.74
C GLN A 128 16.12 3.64 5.74
N ILE A 129 16.65 3.51 4.51
CA ILE A 129 16.09 2.61 3.49
C ILE A 129 16.14 1.17 3.97
N LYS A 130 17.24 0.75 4.61
CA LYS A 130 17.34 -0.56 5.24
C LYS A 130 16.26 -0.78 6.29
N LYS A 131 16.03 0.21 7.17
CA LYS A 131 14.99 0.15 8.21
C LYS A 131 13.58 0.06 7.62
N ILE A 132 13.31 0.76 6.52
CA ILE A 132 12.03 0.69 5.79
C ILE A 132 11.83 -0.71 5.21
N ALA A 133 12.83 -1.25 4.50
CA ALA A 133 12.76 -2.58 3.90
C ALA A 133 12.56 -3.68 4.95
N LEU A 134 13.33 -3.65 6.05
CA LEU A 134 13.20 -4.62 7.14
C LEU A 134 11.84 -4.54 7.82
N ARG A 135 11.28 -3.34 7.97
CA ARG A 135 9.93 -3.17 8.51
C ARG A 135 8.88 -3.78 7.60
N GLU A 136 8.94 -3.52 6.31
CA GLU A 136 8.02 -4.09 5.33
C GLU A 136 8.04 -5.62 5.37
N ILE A 137 9.25 -6.22 5.43
CA ILE A 137 9.42 -7.68 5.61
C ILE A 137 8.77 -8.16 6.92
N ARG A 138 9.04 -7.48 8.05
CA ARG A 138 8.52 -7.85 9.37
C ARG A 138 6.99 -7.86 9.38
N MET A 139 6.37 -6.78 8.88
CA MET A 139 4.91 -6.64 8.84
C MET A 139 4.28 -7.72 7.96
N LEU A 140 4.78 -7.91 6.75
CA LEU A 140 4.18 -8.85 5.79
C LEU A 140 4.48 -10.33 6.08
N LYS A 141 5.44 -10.62 6.97
CA LYS A 141 5.61 -11.97 7.54
C LYS A 141 4.54 -12.28 8.61
N GLN A 142 4.15 -11.28 9.41
CA GLN A 142 3.21 -11.45 10.52
C GLN A 142 1.74 -11.30 10.09
N LEU A 143 1.47 -10.43 9.11
CA LEU A 143 0.12 -10.09 8.67
C LEU A 143 -0.22 -10.88 7.40
N LYS A 144 -1.15 -11.83 7.51
CA LYS A 144 -1.64 -12.66 6.40
C LYS A 144 -3.16 -12.53 6.30
N HIS A 145 -3.63 -11.94 5.22
CA HIS A 145 -5.06 -11.69 4.97
C HIS A 145 -5.32 -11.64 3.46
N PRO A 146 -6.47 -12.11 2.96
CA PRO A 146 -6.77 -12.12 1.53
C PRO A 146 -6.64 -10.75 0.85
N ASN A 147 -6.94 -9.67 1.58
CA ASN A 147 -6.83 -8.29 1.08
C ASN A 147 -5.52 -7.55 1.40
N LEU A 148 -4.48 -8.26 1.84
CA LEU A 148 -3.12 -7.74 1.96
C LEU A 148 -2.22 -8.37 0.91
N VAL A 149 -1.24 -7.62 0.42
CA VAL A 149 -0.25 -8.16 -0.52
C VAL A 149 0.58 -9.26 0.16
N THR A 150 0.76 -10.37 -0.52
CA THR A 150 1.51 -11.51 -0.01
C THR A 150 2.98 -11.39 -0.38
N LEU A 151 3.84 -11.28 0.63
CA LEU A 151 5.29 -11.50 0.49
C LEU A 151 5.57 -13.00 0.37
N LEU A 152 6.09 -13.43 -0.78
CA LEU A 152 6.39 -14.81 -1.13
C LEU A 152 7.81 -15.19 -0.70
N GLU A 153 8.79 -14.34 -0.99
CA GLU A 153 10.21 -14.64 -0.79
C GLU A 153 11.00 -13.35 -0.55
N VAL A 154 12.14 -13.46 0.14
CA VAL A 154 13.12 -12.38 0.31
C VAL A 154 14.50 -12.93 -0.01
N PHE A 155 15.25 -12.23 -0.84
CA PHE A 155 16.64 -12.58 -1.12
C PHE A 155 17.51 -11.33 -1.27
N LYS A 156 18.83 -11.52 -1.18
CA LYS A 156 19.82 -10.46 -1.37
C LYS A 156 20.66 -10.77 -2.60
N ARG A 157 20.88 -9.76 -3.45
CA ARG A 157 21.72 -9.88 -4.65
C ARG A 157 22.46 -8.60 -4.90
N ASN A 158 23.76 -8.69 -5.20
CA ASN A 158 24.63 -7.54 -5.42
C ASN A 158 24.47 -6.49 -4.32
N ARG A 159 24.49 -6.94 -3.06
CA ARG A 159 24.29 -6.10 -1.86
C ARG A 159 22.90 -5.44 -1.71
N LYS A 160 21.95 -5.71 -2.61
CA LYS A 160 20.60 -5.12 -2.62
C LYS A 160 19.53 -6.12 -2.18
N LEU A 161 18.60 -5.69 -1.34
CA LEU A 161 17.43 -6.50 -0.95
C LEU A 161 16.40 -6.56 -2.09
N HIS A 162 15.86 -7.75 -2.29
CA HIS A 162 14.79 -8.03 -3.24
C HIS A 162 13.66 -8.74 -2.51
N LEU A 163 12.46 -8.18 -2.58
CA LEU A 163 11.24 -8.74 -1.99
C LEU A 163 10.36 -9.22 -3.15
N VAL A 164 9.96 -10.49 -3.10
CA VAL A 164 9.10 -11.12 -4.10
C VAL A 164 7.67 -11.15 -3.57
N PHE A 165 6.75 -10.54 -4.31
CA PHE A 165 5.34 -10.44 -3.97
C PHE A 165 4.47 -11.16 -5.00
N GLU A 166 3.23 -11.48 -4.59
CA GLU A 166 2.18 -11.79 -5.56
C GLU A 166 2.02 -10.64 -6.57
N HIS A 167 1.74 -10.98 -7.84
CA HIS A 167 1.51 -9.97 -8.86
C HIS A 167 0.06 -9.46 -8.80
N CYS A 168 -0.08 -8.13 -8.83
CA CYS A 168 -1.34 -7.44 -9.07
C CYS A 168 -1.28 -6.72 -10.42
N ASP A 169 -2.38 -6.70 -11.15
CA ASP A 169 -2.46 -6.22 -12.52
C ASP A 169 -2.51 -4.70 -12.62
N ARG A 170 -3.10 -4.03 -11.62
CA ARG A 170 -3.25 -2.58 -11.59
C ARG A 170 -3.38 -2.02 -10.18
N THR A 171 -3.39 -0.69 -10.07
CA THR A 171 -3.65 0.05 -8.83
C THR A 171 -4.97 0.79 -8.93
N VAL A 172 -5.53 1.19 -7.79
CA VAL A 172 -6.67 2.11 -7.78
C VAL A 172 -6.30 3.44 -8.43
N LEU A 173 -5.05 3.91 -8.28
CA LEU A 173 -4.60 5.12 -8.98
C LEU A 173 -4.78 4.99 -10.51
N HIS A 174 -4.36 3.87 -11.09
CA HIS A 174 -4.49 3.61 -12.53
C HIS A 174 -5.95 3.65 -12.99
N ASP A 175 -6.86 3.09 -12.20
CA ASP A 175 -8.30 3.13 -12.52
C ASP A 175 -8.87 4.54 -12.40
N LEU A 176 -8.42 5.35 -11.44
CA LEU A 176 -8.81 6.76 -11.31
C LEU A 176 -8.25 7.63 -12.44
N GLU A 177 -7.02 7.38 -12.89
CA GLU A 177 -6.41 8.10 -14.00
C GLU A 177 -7.13 7.81 -15.33
N LYS A 178 -7.58 6.57 -15.53
CA LYS A 178 -8.40 6.20 -16.70
C LYS A 178 -9.81 6.76 -16.67
N ASN A 179 -10.33 7.08 -15.48
CA ASN A 179 -11.70 7.53 -15.27
C ASN A 179 -11.69 8.89 -14.56
N PRO A 180 -11.35 10.00 -15.26
CA PRO A 180 -11.21 11.32 -14.64
C PRO A 180 -12.51 11.86 -14.05
N ASN A 181 -13.66 11.34 -14.50
CA ASN A 181 -14.99 11.68 -13.99
C ASN A 181 -15.47 10.75 -12.86
N GLY A 182 -14.58 9.89 -12.35
CA GLY A 182 -14.90 8.90 -11.33
C GLY A 182 -15.12 7.49 -11.90
N VAL A 183 -14.91 6.50 -11.04
CA VAL A 183 -15.12 5.08 -11.35
C VAL A 183 -16.56 4.66 -11.00
N PRO A 184 -17.10 3.59 -11.61
CA PRO A 184 -18.46 3.12 -11.32
C PRO A 184 -18.71 2.85 -9.83
N ASP A 185 -19.90 3.20 -9.34
CA ASP A 185 -20.31 3.03 -7.93
C ASP A 185 -20.09 1.60 -7.41
N GLU A 186 -20.40 0.61 -8.23
CA GLU A 186 -20.25 -0.80 -7.86
C GLU A 186 -18.78 -1.17 -7.63
N MET A 187 -17.88 -0.63 -8.45
CA MET A 187 -16.45 -0.81 -8.30
C MET A 187 -15.96 -0.10 -7.03
N THR A 188 -16.40 1.13 -6.79
CA THR A 188 -16.11 1.89 -5.57
C THR A 188 -16.50 1.09 -4.33
N LYS A 189 -17.75 0.61 -4.25
CA LYS A 189 -18.24 -0.18 -3.12
C LYS A 189 -17.41 -1.43 -2.87
N LYS A 190 -17.10 -2.20 -3.93
CA LYS A 190 -16.29 -3.43 -3.83
C LYS A 190 -14.87 -3.15 -3.32
N ILE A 191 -14.22 -2.11 -3.85
CA ILE A 191 -12.86 -1.74 -3.45
C ILE A 191 -12.86 -1.25 -2.00
N THR A 192 -13.78 -0.36 -1.64
CA THR A 192 -13.91 0.19 -0.29
C THR A 192 -14.16 -0.92 0.73
N TRP A 193 -15.10 -1.83 0.46
CA TRP A 193 -15.40 -2.92 1.38
C TRP A 193 -14.18 -3.82 1.65
N GLN A 194 -13.48 -4.27 0.60
CA GLN A 194 -12.28 -5.11 0.76
C GLN A 194 -11.13 -4.36 1.45
N LEU A 195 -10.96 -3.07 1.18
CA LEU A 195 -9.97 -2.23 1.86
C LEU A 195 -10.28 -2.10 3.35
N LEU A 196 -11.55 -1.90 3.71
CA LEU A 196 -11.98 -1.83 5.11
C LEU A 196 -11.75 -3.16 5.83
N GLU A 197 -11.98 -4.31 5.17
CA GLU A 197 -11.64 -5.62 5.73
C GLU A 197 -10.13 -5.76 6.00
N ALA A 198 -9.28 -5.34 5.06
CA ALA A 198 -7.83 -5.28 5.25
C ALA A 198 -7.42 -4.40 6.44
N LEU A 199 -7.98 -3.19 6.54
CA LEU A 199 -7.65 -2.25 7.61
C LEU A 199 -8.17 -2.73 8.96
N ARG A 200 -9.38 -3.29 9.02
CA ARG A 200 -9.93 -3.92 10.24
C ARG A 200 -9.01 -5.04 10.71
N PHE A 201 -8.53 -5.89 9.80
CA PHE A 201 -7.57 -6.94 10.11
C PHE A 201 -6.27 -6.34 10.68
N CYS A 202 -5.64 -5.37 10.01
CA CYS A 202 -4.44 -4.70 10.49
C CYS A 202 -4.63 -4.11 11.90
N HIS A 203 -5.72 -3.37 12.11
CA HIS A 203 -6.01 -2.73 13.40
C HIS A 203 -6.27 -3.75 14.51
N SER A 204 -6.92 -4.89 14.23
CA SER A 204 -7.07 -5.98 15.20
C SER A 204 -5.73 -6.59 15.63
N HIS A 205 -4.71 -6.50 14.77
CA HIS A 205 -3.32 -6.89 15.03
C HIS A 205 -2.47 -5.73 15.54
N LYS A 206 -3.11 -4.65 16.03
CA LYS A 206 -2.45 -3.42 16.51
C LYS A 206 -1.52 -2.79 15.47
N CYS A 207 -1.73 -3.03 14.17
CA CYS A 207 -0.91 -2.48 13.09
C CYS A 207 -1.65 -1.34 12.41
N ILE A 208 -1.05 -0.15 12.33
CA ILE A 208 -1.52 0.98 11.53
C ILE A 208 -0.67 1.07 10.27
N HIS A 209 -1.30 1.07 9.09
CA HIS A 209 -0.59 1.12 7.80
C HIS A 209 0.15 2.45 7.55
N ARG A 210 -0.50 3.57 7.90
CA ARG A 210 -0.01 4.97 7.78
C ARG A 210 0.29 5.50 6.38
N ASP A 211 0.34 4.65 5.36
CA ASP A 211 0.50 5.07 3.95
C ASP A 211 -0.56 4.46 3.03
N VAL A 212 -1.83 4.47 3.47
CA VAL A 212 -2.93 4.12 2.58
C VAL A 212 -3.07 5.25 1.56
N LYS A 213 -3.14 4.93 0.27
CA LYS A 213 -3.33 5.85 -0.85
C LYS A 213 -3.62 5.05 -2.13
N PRO A 214 -4.19 5.64 -3.19
CA PRO A 214 -4.56 4.90 -4.41
C PRO A 214 -3.41 4.09 -5.04
N GLU A 215 -2.17 4.55 -4.92
CA GLU A 215 -0.95 3.87 -5.39
C GLU A 215 -0.69 2.54 -4.66
N ASN A 216 -1.07 2.47 -3.39
CA ASN A 216 -0.81 1.34 -2.51
C ASN A 216 -2.01 0.38 -2.39
N ILE A 217 -3.12 0.68 -3.06
CA ILE A 217 -4.29 -0.20 -3.15
C ILE A 217 -4.21 -0.89 -4.51
N LEU A 218 -3.70 -2.11 -4.52
CA LEU A 218 -3.53 -2.90 -5.75
C LEU A 218 -4.76 -3.75 -6.02
N LEU A 219 -4.95 -4.11 -7.29
CA LEU A 219 -6.03 -4.96 -7.77
C LEU A 219 -5.45 -6.11 -8.61
N THR A 220 -5.86 -7.32 -8.28
CA THR A 220 -5.62 -8.49 -9.13
C THR A 220 -6.53 -8.46 -10.36
N LYS A 221 -6.28 -9.34 -11.33
CA LYS A 221 -7.12 -9.55 -12.52
C LYS A 221 -8.59 -9.80 -12.19
N ASN A 222 -8.88 -10.39 -11.03
CA ASN A 222 -10.24 -10.72 -10.58
C ASN A 222 -10.80 -9.67 -9.60
N ASP A 223 -10.28 -8.44 -9.61
CA ASP A 223 -10.73 -7.31 -8.79
C ASP A 223 -10.65 -7.54 -7.26
N VAL A 224 -9.79 -8.46 -6.84
CA VAL A 224 -9.44 -8.63 -5.43
C VAL A 224 -8.44 -7.54 -5.03
N VAL A 225 -8.79 -6.77 -3.99
CA VAL A 225 -7.94 -5.72 -3.42
C VAL A 225 -6.77 -6.33 -2.68
N LYS A 226 -5.58 -5.75 -2.85
CA LYS A 226 -4.36 -6.05 -2.10
C LYS A 226 -3.74 -4.74 -1.61
N LEU A 227 -3.89 -4.45 -0.32
CA LEU A 227 -3.19 -3.32 0.30
C LEU A 227 -1.69 -3.65 0.41
N ALA A 228 -0.86 -2.74 -0.07
CA ALA A 228 0.59 -2.89 -0.20
C ALA A 228 1.35 -1.72 0.44
N ASP A 229 2.68 -1.87 0.51
CA ASP A 229 3.65 -0.90 1.06
C ASP A 229 3.55 -0.65 2.57
N PHE A 230 3.93 -1.69 3.33
CA PHE A 230 3.99 -1.65 4.79
C PHE A 230 5.29 -1.02 5.33
N GLY A 231 6.10 -0.36 4.48
CA GLY A 231 7.36 0.28 4.89
C GLY A 231 7.17 1.36 5.96
N PHE A 232 6.00 2.00 5.97
CA PHE A 232 5.60 3.02 6.95
C PHE A 232 4.68 2.51 8.05
N ALA A 233 4.23 1.26 8.00
CA ALA A 233 3.34 0.72 9.01
C ALA A 233 3.99 0.75 10.40
N ARG A 234 3.18 0.80 11.46
CA ARG A 234 3.67 0.71 12.84
C ARG A 234 2.76 -0.20 13.62
N ILE A 235 3.36 -1.01 14.48
CA ILE A 235 2.58 -1.61 15.56
C ILE A 235 2.36 -0.51 16.59
N ILE A 236 1.15 -0.37 17.11
CA ILE A 236 0.78 0.65 18.10
C ILE A 236 1.60 0.49 19.39
N SER A 237 2.30 -0.64 19.59
CA SER A 237 3.30 -0.80 20.63
C SER A 237 4.66 -0.11 20.34
N GLU A 238 4.87 0.47 19.15
CA GLU A 238 6.12 1.11 18.70
C GLU A 238 6.04 2.65 18.63
N ILE A 239 4.96 3.28 19.09
CA ILE A 239 4.77 4.75 19.12
C ILE A 239 4.52 5.15 20.58
#